data_AF-A0A1W1XEZ4-F1
#
_entry.id   AF-A0A1W1XEZ4-F1
#
_cell.length_a   1.000
_cell.length_b   1.000
_cell.length_c   1.000
_cell.angle_alpha   90.00
_cell.angle_beta   90.00
_cell.angle_gamma   90.00
#
_symmetry.space_group_name_H-M   'P 1'
#
loop_
_entity.id
_entity.type
_entity.pdbx_description
1 polymer ?
#
loop_
_entity_poly.entity_id
_entity_poly.type
_entity_poly.pdbx_seq_one_letter_code
_entity_poly.pdbx_strand_id
1 'polypeptide(L)'
;MGRYWEAFVQFLKEYSMTKAGEALRNVDWAQVLHQPVFWIAATLFLGWVVWKKAFKSLLVVCSAVGFILLLQHTLPPAGQPLTLEKLVPFAVGCLGILAVNVYFLIIRSG
;
A
#
# COMPACT_ATOMS: atom_id res chain seq x y z
N MET A 1 -21.35 3.80 -19.95
CA MET A 1 -20.41 3.89 -18.81
C MET A 1 -19.87 2.54 -18.31
N GLY A 2 -20.51 1.38 -18.57
CA GLY A 2 -20.02 0.08 -18.08
C GLY A 2 -18.75 -0.50 -18.73
N ARG A 3 -18.57 -0.32 -20.06
CA ARG A 3 -17.48 -1.00 -20.79
C ARG A 3 -16.05 -0.54 -20.42
N TYR A 4 -15.88 0.73 -20.09
CA TYR A 4 -14.58 1.26 -19.62
C TYR A 4 -14.29 0.84 -18.17
N TRP A 5 -15.33 0.68 -17.36
CA TRP A 5 -15.22 0.18 -15.99
C TRP A 5 -14.83 -1.30 -15.97
N GLU A 6 -15.46 -2.13 -16.80
CA GLU A 6 -15.12 -3.55 -16.93
C GLU A 6 -13.68 -3.75 -17.44
N ALA A 7 -13.26 -2.99 -18.46
CA ALA A 7 -11.88 -3.03 -18.96
C ALA A 7 -10.86 -2.58 -17.89
N PHE A 8 -11.18 -1.55 -17.12
CA PHE A 8 -10.33 -1.08 -16.02
C PHE A 8 -10.24 -2.10 -14.88
N VAL A 9 -11.36 -2.73 -14.52
CA VAL A 9 -11.42 -3.80 -13.51
C VAL A 9 -10.66 -5.04 -13.97
N GLN A 10 -10.75 -5.40 -15.26
CA GLN A 10 -10.03 -6.53 -15.84
C GLN A 10 -8.52 -6.26 -15.91
N PHE A 11 -8.12 -5.06 -16.31
CA PHE A 11 -6.72 -4.63 -16.30
C PHE A 11 -6.10 -4.63 -14.89
N LEU A 12 -6.85 -4.19 -13.87
CA LEU A 12 -6.45 -4.26 -12.46
C LEU A 12 -6.34 -5.71 -11.95
N LYS A 13 -7.23 -6.60 -12.39
CA LYS A 13 -7.23 -8.02 -12.01
C LYS A 13 -6.02 -8.76 -12.59
N GLU A 14 -5.69 -8.49 -13.85
CA GLU A 14 -4.71 -9.27 -14.60
C GLU A 14 -3.26 -8.81 -14.38
N TYR A 15 -3.03 -7.50 -14.16
CA TYR A 15 -1.67 -6.94 -14.24
C TYR A 15 -0.96 -6.74 -12.89
N SER A 16 -1.68 -6.57 -11.77
CA SER A 16 -1.03 -6.15 -10.50
C SER A 16 -1.21 -7.09 -9.31
N MET A 17 -2.27 -7.89 -9.23
CA MET A 17 -2.60 -8.62 -7.99
C MET A 17 -1.70 -9.83 -7.74
N THR A 18 -1.40 -10.62 -8.78
CA THR A 18 -0.65 -11.88 -8.64
C THR A 18 0.82 -11.64 -8.31
N LYS A 19 1.48 -10.73 -9.07
CA LYS A 19 2.90 -10.41 -8.86
C LYS A 19 3.16 -9.62 -7.58
N ALA A 20 2.32 -8.63 -7.27
CA ALA A 20 2.48 -7.86 -6.03
C ALA A 20 2.19 -8.74 -4.80
N GLY A 21 1.17 -9.61 -4.88
CA GLY A 21 0.84 -10.54 -3.81
C GLY A 21 1.91 -11.60 -3.56
N GLU A 22 2.46 -12.19 -4.62
CA GLU A 22 3.58 -13.14 -4.51
C GLU A 22 4.85 -12.47 -3.96
N ALA A 23 5.18 -11.26 -4.42
CA ALA A 23 6.32 -10.51 -3.90
C ALA A 23 6.14 -10.17 -2.41
N LEU A 24 4.95 -9.74 -2.00
CA LEU A 24 4.65 -9.37 -0.62
C LEU A 24 4.57 -10.58 0.33
N ARG A 25 4.12 -11.72 -0.19
CA ARG A 25 3.97 -12.98 0.54
C ARG A 25 5.27 -13.76 0.67
N ASN A 26 6.21 -13.58 -0.26
CA ASN A 26 7.58 -14.08 -0.12
C ASN A 26 8.43 -13.26 0.87
N VAL A 27 7.94 -12.11 1.34
CA VAL A 27 8.60 -11.36 2.42
C VAL A 27 8.21 -11.98 3.76
N ASP A 28 9.19 -12.52 4.46
CA ASP A 28 9.01 -13.06 5.81
C ASP A 28 8.97 -11.91 6.84
N TRP A 29 7.78 -11.32 7.01
CA TRP A 29 7.56 -10.15 7.87
C TRP A 29 7.92 -10.41 9.34
N ALA A 30 7.76 -11.65 9.82
CA ALA A 30 8.14 -12.04 11.16
C ALA A 30 9.66 -11.95 11.34
N GLN A 31 10.41 -12.38 10.32
CA GLN A 31 11.86 -12.26 10.30
C GLN A 31 12.29 -10.81 10.22
N VAL A 32 11.69 -9.99 9.34
CA VAL A 32 12.03 -8.56 9.19
C VAL A 32 11.84 -7.79 10.49
N LEU A 33 10.74 -8.03 11.21
CA LEU A 33 10.43 -7.36 12.48
C LEU A 33 11.33 -7.82 13.65
N HIS A 34 11.92 -9.01 13.58
CA HIS A 34 12.89 -9.47 14.58
C HIS A 34 14.33 -9.04 14.28
N GLN A 35 14.61 -8.52 13.07
CA GLN A 35 15.95 -8.05 12.73
C GLN A 35 16.24 -6.72 13.45
N PRO A 36 17.27 -6.63 14.32
CA PRO A 36 17.62 -5.40 15.00
C PRO A 36 18.03 -4.28 14.03
N VAL A 37 18.56 -4.64 12.87
CA VAL A 37 18.91 -3.70 11.79
C VAL A 37 17.69 -2.94 11.26
N PHE A 38 16.53 -3.61 11.17
CA PHE A 38 15.28 -2.97 10.76
C PHE A 38 14.88 -1.85 11.73
N TRP A 39 14.97 -2.11 13.03
CA TRP A 39 14.66 -1.13 14.07
C TRP A 39 15.63 0.05 14.07
N ILE A 40 16.93 -0.20 13.91
CA ILE A 40 17.92 0.87 13.78
C ILE A 40 17.61 1.77 12.57
N ALA A 41 17.34 1.16 11.41
CA ALA A 41 16.98 1.90 10.21
C ALA A 41 15.67 2.69 10.37
N ALA A 42 14.64 2.08 10.97
CA ALA A 42 13.36 2.72 11.24
C ALA A 42 13.51 3.91 12.20
N THR A 43 14.26 3.75 13.29
CA THR A 43 14.52 4.81 14.27
C THR A 43 15.33 5.95 13.68
N LEU A 44 16.37 5.65 12.90
CA LEU A 44 17.15 6.68 12.19
C LEU A 44 16.31 7.44 11.17
N PHE A 45 15.45 6.74 10.42
CA PHE A 45 14.53 7.35 9.47
C PHE A 45 13.52 8.25 10.18
N LEU A 46 12.88 7.77 11.25
CA LEU A 46 11.94 8.56 12.06
C LEU A 46 12.63 9.77 12.69
N GLY A 47 13.83 9.60 13.25
CA GLY A 47 14.62 10.69 13.81
C GLY A 47 14.96 11.75 12.76
N TRP A 48 15.38 11.32 11.56
CA TRP A 48 15.66 12.22 10.45
C TRP A 48 14.41 12.98 9.97
N VAL A 49 13.28 12.28 9.87
CA VAL A 49 11.98 12.86 9.50
C VAL A 49 11.56 13.94 10.50
N VAL A 50 11.66 13.66 11.81
CA VAL A 50 11.33 14.62 12.86
C VAL A 50 12.29 15.81 12.81
N TRP A 51 13.59 15.56 12.64
CA TRP A 51 14.61 16.61 12.60
C TRP A 51 14.45 17.54 11.39
N LYS A 52 14.21 16.98 10.21
CA LYS A 52 13.99 17.76 8.97
C LYS A 52 12.56 18.28 8.82
N LYS A 53 11.67 18.00 9.80
CA LYS A 53 10.23 18.25 9.70
C LYS A 53 9.65 17.73 8.38
N ALA A 54 10.17 16.60 7.90
CA ALA A 54 9.84 15.99 6.61
C ALA A 54 8.52 15.24 6.68
N PHE A 55 7.45 15.93 7.08
CA PHE A 55 6.09 15.38 7.20
C PHE A 55 5.62 14.70 5.91
N LYS A 56 6.05 15.23 4.76
CA LYS A 56 5.79 14.65 3.44
C LYS A 56 6.37 13.23 3.31
N SER A 57 7.62 13.04 3.73
CA SER A 57 8.29 11.73 3.69
C SER A 57 7.65 10.73 4.64
N LEU A 58 7.24 11.17 5.84
CA LEU A 58 6.51 10.34 6.78
C LEU A 58 5.18 9.85 6.19
N LEU A 59 4.46 10.75 5.53
CA LEU A 59 3.15 10.49 4.96
C LEU A 59 3.23 9.47 3.82
N VAL A 60 4.27 9.57 2.97
CA VAL A 60 4.56 8.57 1.92
C VAL A 60 4.84 7.20 2.53
N VAL A 61 5.66 7.13 3.58
CA VAL A 61 5.96 5.84 4.25
C VAL A 61 4.72 5.25 4.92
N CYS A 62 3.95 6.04 5.66
CA CYS A 62 2.67 5.59 6.24
C CYS A 62 1.70 5.11 5.16
N SER A 63 1.68 5.77 4.01
CA SER A 63 0.82 5.39 2.88
C SER A 63 1.27 4.09 2.23
N ALA A 64 2.59 3.88 2.11
CA ALA A 64 3.15 2.61 1.65
C ALA A 64 2.79 1.46 2.60
N VAL A 65 2.93 1.67 3.92
CA VAL A 65 2.53 0.68 4.93
C VAL A 65 1.02 0.40 4.86
N GLY A 66 0.18 1.44 4.77
CA GLY A 66 -1.26 1.28 4.62
C GLY A 66 -1.66 0.51 3.36
N PHE A 67 -0.96 0.75 2.25
CA PHE A 67 -1.17 0.02 0.99
C PHE A 67 -0.77 -1.45 1.09
N ILE A 68 0.35 -1.75 1.76
CA ILE A 68 0.80 -3.13 2.05
C ILE A 68 -0.24 -3.88 2.88
N LEU A 69 -0.80 -3.25 3.93
CA LEU A 69 -1.84 -3.85 4.76
C LEU A 69 -3.14 -4.09 3.96
N LEU A 70 -3.53 -3.14 3.10
CA LEU A 70 -4.66 -3.29 2.19
C LEU A 70 -4.46 -4.47 1.24
N LEU A 71 -3.27 -4.63 0.68
CA LEU A 71 -2.93 -5.79 -0.16
C LEU A 71 -3.06 -7.10 0.63
N GLN A 72 -2.49 -7.19 1.83
CA GLN A 72 -2.59 -8.39 2.67
C GLN A 72 -4.04 -8.75 3.01
N HIS A 73 -4.89 -7.76 3.26
CA HIS A 73 -6.29 -8.00 3.60
C HIS A 73 -7.16 -8.38 2.40
N THR A 74 -6.75 -7.98 1.20
CA THR A 74 -7.52 -8.16 -0.04
C THR A 74 -7.13 -9.44 -0.77
N LEU A 75 -5.86 -9.83 -0.71
CA LEU A 75 -5.34 -10.98 -1.45
C LEU A 75 -5.82 -12.29 -0.81
N PRO A 76 -6.67 -13.08 -1.50
CA PRO A 76 -7.00 -14.41 -1.03
C PRO A 76 -5.78 -15.35 -1.15
N PRO A 77 -5.76 -16.48 -0.41
CA PRO A 77 -4.72 -17.48 -0.56
C PRO A 77 -4.63 -17.98 -2.02
N ALA A 78 -3.40 -18.23 -2.48
CA ALA A 78 -3.11 -18.65 -3.85
C ALA A 78 -4.03 -19.81 -4.29
N GLY A 79 -4.72 -19.61 -5.43
CA GLY A 79 -5.66 -20.59 -5.99
C GLY A 79 -7.15 -20.27 -5.78
N GLN A 80 -7.51 -19.25 -4.99
CA GLN A 80 -8.90 -18.80 -4.85
C GLN A 80 -9.19 -17.59 -5.77
N PRO A 81 -10.38 -17.54 -6.41
CA PRO A 81 -10.76 -16.42 -7.24
C PRO A 81 -10.91 -15.14 -6.39
N LEU A 82 -10.34 -14.04 -6.87
CA LEU A 82 -10.56 -12.70 -6.31
C LEU A 82 -12.05 -12.35 -6.39
N THR A 83 -12.72 -12.38 -5.23
CA THR A 83 -14.13 -12.02 -5.08
C THR A 83 -14.30 -10.51 -5.17
N LEU A 84 -15.36 -10.09 -5.87
CA LEU A 84 -15.67 -8.67 -6.09
C LEU A 84 -15.86 -7.91 -4.75
N GLU A 85 -16.37 -8.60 -3.73
CA GLU A 85 -16.54 -8.07 -2.37
C GLU A 85 -15.24 -7.64 -1.69
N LYS A 86 -14.09 -8.22 -2.05
CA LYS A 86 -12.77 -7.82 -1.53
C LYS A 86 -12.13 -6.74 -2.40
N LEU A 87 -12.47 -6.72 -3.69
CA LEU A 87 -11.95 -5.74 -4.65
C LEU A 87 -12.48 -4.32 -4.37
N VAL A 88 -13.73 -4.19 -3.94
CA VAL A 88 -14.37 -2.90 -3.62
C VAL A 88 -13.67 -2.18 -2.44
N PRO A 89 -13.52 -2.79 -1.24
CA PRO A 89 -12.83 -2.14 -0.13
C PRO A 89 -11.35 -1.87 -0.44
N PHE A 90 -10.71 -2.69 -1.29
CA PHE A 90 -9.37 -2.41 -1.79
C PHE A 90 -9.30 -1.14 -2.64
N ALA A 91 -10.21 -1.02 -3.61
CA ALA A 91 -10.27 0.15 -4.49
C ALA A 91 -10.59 1.43 -3.70
N VAL A 92 -11.52 1.35 -2.74
CA VAL A 92 -11.85 2.46 -1.83
C VAL A 92 -10.66 2.81 -0.94
N GLY A 93 -9.96 1.81 -0.39
CA GLY A 93 -8.76 2.02 0.41
C GLY A 93 -7.61 2.68 -0.38
N CYS A 94 -7.38 2.24 -1.62
CA CYS A 94 -6.41 2.85 -2.52
C CYS A 94 -6.76 4.30 -2.87
N LEU A 95 -8.04 4.57 -3.18
CA LEU A 95 -8.54 5.92 -3.42
C LEU A 95 -8.38 6.80 -2.18
N GLY A 96 -8.64 6.28 -0.99
CA GLY A 96 -8.44 6.98 0.28
C GLY A 96 -6.98 7.35 0.51
N ILE A 97 -6.06 6.40 0.33
CA ILE A 97 -4.61 6.66 0.43
C ILE A 97 -4.19 7.73 -0.59
N LEU A 98 -4.65 7.61 -1.83
CA LEU A 98 -4.31 8.55 -2.89
C LEU A 98 -4.86 9.96 -2.61
N ALA A 99 -6.10 10.07 -2.14
CA ALA A 99 -6.71 11.34 -1.73
C ALA A 99 -5.95 12.00 -0.57
N VAL A 100 -5.56 11.23 0.45
CA VAL A 100 -4.76 11.72 1.58
C VAL A 100 -3.40 12.23 1.10
N ASN A 101 -2.71 11.48 0.22
CA ASN A 101 -1.44 11.92 -0.34
C ASN A 101 -1.59 13.18 -1.18
N VAL A 102 -2.55 13.24 -2.10
CA VAL A 102 -2.80 14.43 -2.93
C VAL A 102 -3.13 15.63 -2.06
N TYR A 103 -4.00 15.48 -1.06
CA TYR A 103 -4.36 16.58 -0.17
C TYR A 103 -3.17 17.11 0.62
N PHE A 104 -2.41 16.24 1.28
CA PHE A 104 -1.31 16.70 2.14
C PHE A 104 -0.04 17.08 1.36
N LEU A 105 0.25 16.42 0.24
CA LEU A 105 1.46 16.69 -0.55
C LEU A 105 1.27 17.84 -1.54
N ILE A 106 0.09 17.97 -2.15
CA ILE A 106 -0.15 18.98 -3.20
C ILE A 106 -0.92 20.18 -2.64
N ILE A 107 -2.07 19.95 -1.99
CA ILE A 107 -2.98 21.06 -1.62
C ILE A 107 -2.55 21.78 -0.34
N ARG A 108 -2.17 21.04 0.71
CA ARG A 108 -1.80 21.60 2.03
C ARG A 108 -0.38 22.17 2.06
N SER A 109 0.45 21.83 1.06
CA SER A 109 1.87 22.18 1.05
C SER A 109 2.29 23.23 0.02
N GLY A 110 1.34 23.65 -0.84
CA GLY A 110 1.42 24.91 -1.58
C GLY A 110 0.88 26.05 -0.73
#